data_AF-A0A261XWL0-F1
#
_entry.id   AF-A0A261XWL0-F1
#
_cell.length_a   1.000
_cell.length_b   1.000
_cell.length_c   1.000
_cell.angle_alpha   90.00
_cell.angle_beta   90.00
_cell.angle_gamma   90.00
#
_symmetry.space_group_name_H-M   'P 1'
#
loop_
_entity.id
_entity.type
_entity.pdbx_description
1 polymer ?
#
loop_
_entity_poly.entity_id
_entity_poly.type
_entity_poly.pdbx_seq_one_letter_code
_entity_poly.pdbx_strand_id
1 'polypeptide(L)'
;MAVAIRPENAEAVPGDALVHHSNGPMIFVSIQNRLDLHGFFASAEVRDNGILNAGVVDQRMALERVQRHISAFGEDPNKVTIAGESAGGGSVRYQYRTRN
;
A
#
# COMPACT_ATOMS: atom_id res chain seq x y z
N MET A 1 -1.66 -8.49 11.01
CA MET A 1 -1.94 -7.19 10.35
C MET A 1 -2.41 -7.33 8.89
N ALA A 2 -3.32 -6.44 8.45
CA ALA A 2 -3.67 -6.23 7.03
C ALA A 2 -3.34 -4.79 6.57
N VAL A 3 -2.63 -4.65 5.44
CA VAL A 3 -2.36 -3.37 4.78
C VAL A 3 -3.17 -3.29 3.49
N ALA A 4 -4.06 -2.31 3.40
CA ALA A 4 -4.90 -2.09 2.23
C ALA A 4 -4.25 -1.05 1.28
N ILE A 5 -3.89 -1.48 0.07
CA ILE A 5 -3.46 -0.61 -1.01
C ILE A 5 -4.72 -0.06 -1.70
N ARG A 6 -4.94 1.25 -1.60
CA ARG A 6 -6.15 1.90 -2.09
C ARG A 6 -5.86 2.78 -3.31
N PRO A 7 -6.61 2.62 -4.41
CA PRO A 7 -6.55 3.53 -5.54
C PRO A 7 -7.41 4.80 -5.36
N GLU A 8 -7.93 5.08 -4.15
CA GLU A 8 -8.89 6.15 -3.84
C GLU A 8 -8.62 6.75 -2.45
N ASN A 9 -9.50 7.61 -1.90
CA ASN A 9 -9.32 8.17 -0.55
C ASN A 9 -9.20 7.06 0.51
N ALA A 10 -8.19 7.14 1.40
CA ALA A 10 -7.94 6.18 2.47
C ALA A 10 -9.12 6.02 3.44
N GLU A 11 -9.98 7.03 3.52
CA GLU A 11 -11.19 7.06 4.35
C GLU A 11 -12.38 6.33 3.74
N ALA A 12 -12.35 6.03 2.43
CA ALA A 12 -13.49 5.42 1.73
C ALA A 12 -13.84 4.02 2.25
N VAL A 13 -12.90 3.35 2.91
CA VAL A 13 -13.16 2.09 3.62
C VAL A 13 -12.58 2.19 5.02
N PRO A 14 -13.38 2.62 6.01
CA PRO A 14 -12.94 2.63 7.38
C PRO A 14 -12.64 1.18 7.83
N GLY A 15 -11.49 0.99 8.45
CA GLY A 15 -10.99 -0.33 8.85
C GLY A 15 -11.62 -0.87 10.14
N ASP A 16 -12.47 -0.07 10.79
CA ASP A 16 -13.11 -0.38 12.08
C ASP A 16 -13.95 -1.65 12.00
N ALA A 17 -14.76 -1.81 10.95
CA ALA A 17 -15.56 -3.00 10.75
C ALA A 17 -14.68 -4.26 10.66
N LEU A 18 -13.56 -4.21 9.93
CA LEU A 18 -12.63 -5.36 9.82
C LEU A 18 -11.97 -5.67 11.16
N VAL A 19 -11.53 -4.65 11.89
CA VAL A 19 -10.92 -4.82 13.21
C VAL A 19 -11.91 -5.44 14.19
N HIS A 20 -13.15 -4.94 14.24
CA HIS A 20 -14.21 -5.47 15.11
C HIS A 20 -14.60 -6.92 14.80
N HIS A 21 -14.57 -7.34 13.53
CA HIS A 21 -14.92 -8.71 13.13
C HIS A 21 -13.74 -9.69 13.14
N SER A 22 -12.52 -9.24 13.44
CA SER A 22 -11.31 -10.07 13.34
C SER A 22 -11.17 -11.14 14.43
N ASN A 23 -12.00 -11.11 15.48
CA ASN A 23 -11.98 -12.02 16.64
C ASN A 23 -10.60 -12.16 17.33
N GLY A 24 -9.67 -11.22 17.11
CA GLY A 24 -8.31 -11.24 17.63
C GLY A 24 -7.60 -9.89 17.43
N PRO A 25 -6.33 -9.76 17.86
CA PRO A 25 -5.57 -8.55 17.62
C PRO A 25 -5.33 -8.35 16.11
N MET A 26 -5.84 -7.25 15.58
CA MET A 26 -5.66 -6.83 14.19
C MET A 26 -5.34 -5.35 14.14
N ILE A 27 -4.25 -5.01 13.46
CA ILE A 27 -4.04 -3.66 12.94
C ILE A 27 -4.44 -3.61 11.46
N PHE A 28 -5.22 -2.59 11.13
CA PHE A 28 -5.56 -2.20 9.76
C PHE A 28 -4.79 -0.94 9.38
N VAL A 29 -4.08 -0.97 8.25
CA VAL A 29 -3.36 0.18 7.71
C VAL A 29 -3.91 0.49 6.32
N SER A 30 -4.44 1.69 6.12
CA SER A 30 -4.82 2.21 4.81
C SER A 30 -3.72 3.13 4.29
N ILE A 31 -3.29 2.96 3.04
CA ILE A 31 -2.26 3.78 2.43
C ILE A 31 -2.79 4.56 1.23
N GLN A 32 -2.31 5.80 1.09
CA GLN A 32 -2.52 6.60 -0.11
C GLN A 32 -1.30 6.54 -1.01
N ASN A 33 -1.53 6.49 -2.33
CA ASN A 33 -0.51 6.71 -3.34
C ASN A 33 -0.96 7.80 -4.30
N ARG A 34 -0.01 8.42 -5.01
CA ARG A 34 -0.34 9.33 -6.11
C ARG A 34 -1.07 8.59 -7.21
N LEU A 35 -2.02 9.28 -7.84
CA LEU A 35 -2.86 8.79 -8.92
C LEU A 35 -2.70 9.67 -10.17
N ASP A 36 -3.31 9.23 -11.27
CA ASP A 36 -3.38 9.95 -12.55
C ASP A 36 -2.01 10.50 -12.98
N LEU A 37 -1.98 11.74 -13.47
CA LEU A 37 -0.78 12.42 -13.92
C LEU A 37 0.32 12.47 -12.85
N HIS A 38 -0.05 12.61 -11.58
CA HIS A 38 0.94 12.75 -10.51
C HIS A 38 1.61 11.41 -10.13
N GLY A 39 0.92 10.29 -10.36
CA GLY A 39 1.41 8.95 -10.01
C GLY A 39 1.92 8.14 -11.20
N PHE A 40 1.38 8.39 -12.39
CA PHE A 40 1.51 7.49 -13.54
C PHE A 40 1.79 8.23 -14.86
N PHE A 41 2.15 9.52 -14.82
CA PHE A 41 2.64 10.18 -16.02
C PHE A 41 3.96 9.55 -16.49
N ALA A 42 4.05 9.29 -17.79
CA ALA A 42 5.18 8.62 -18.41
C ALA A 42 5.59 9.36 -19.69
N SER A 43 6.82 9.85 -19.70
CA SER A 43 7.50 10.41 -20.87
C SER A 43 8.99 10.10 -20.80
N ALA A 44 9.72 10.37 -21.89
CA ALA A 44 11.19 10.24 -21.89
C ALA A 44 11.81 11.20 -20.87
N GLU A 45 11.28 12.42 -20.76
CA GLU A 45 11.74 13.43 -19.79
C GLU A 45 11.52 12.98 -18.34
N VAL A 46 10.37 12.32 -18.04
CA VAL A 46 10.13 11.75 -16.71
C VAL A 46 11.05 10.57 -16.41
N ARG A 47 11.36 9.75 -17.42
CA ARG A 47 12.33 8.66 -17.25
C ARG A 47 13.72 9.21 -16.89
N ASP A 48 14.12 10.29 -17.56
CA ASP A 48 15.49 10.80 -17.47
C ASP A 48 15.67 11.78 -16.29
N ASN A 49 14.62 12.48 -15.86
CA ASN A 49 14.68 13.52 -14.82
C ASN A 49 13.65 13.35 -13.68
N GLY A 50 12.90 12.26 -13.65
CA GLY A 50 11.80 12.03 -12.71
C GLY A 50 11.71 10.59 -12.23
N ILE A 51 10.49 10.19 -11.81
CA ILE A 51 10.20 8.84 -11.34
C ILE A 51 9.01 8.30 -12.13
N LEU A 52 9.26 7.31 -12.99
CA LEU A 52 8.19 6.55 -13.62
C LEU A 52 7.44 5.72 -12.58
N ASN A 53 6.13 5.54 -12.78
CA ASN A 53 5.27 4.79 -11.88
C ASN A 53 5.39 5.26 -10.41
N ALA A 54 5.48 6.58 -10.22
CA ALA A 54 5.59 7.21 -8.91
C ALA A 54 4.52 6.72 -7.91
N GLY A 55 3.29 6.43 -8.36
CA GLY A 55 2.25 5.84 -7.51
C GLY A 55 2.59 4.44 -7.01
N VAL A 56 3.25 3.61 -7.81
CA VAL A 56 3.74 2.28 -7.37
C VAL A 56 4.91 2.42 -6.40
N VAL A 57 5.78 3.40 -6.63
CA VAL A 57 6.89 3.72 -5.72
C VAL A 57 6.35 4.17 -4.36
N ASP A 58 5.30 5.00 -4.32
CA ASP A 58 4.64 5.40 -3.07
C ASP A 58 4.13 4.18 -2.29
N GLN A 59 3.48 3.23 -2.97
CA GLN A 59 3.02 1.99 -2.35
C GLN A 59 4.19 1.19 -1.75
N ARG A 60 5.30 1.08 -2.49
CA ARG A 60 6.49 0.37 -2.00
C ARG A 60 7.08 1.04 -0.76
N MET A 61 7.23 2.36 -0.79
CA MET A 61 7.73 3.15 0.34
C MET A 61 6.83 3.02 1.56
N ALA A 62 5.50 3.01 1.37
CA ALA A 62 4.55 2.82 2.45
C ALA A 62 4.65 1.41 3.06
N LEU A 63 4.72 0.36 2.24
CA LEU A 63 4.90 -1.02 2.69
C LEU A 63 6.21 -1.20 3.48
N GLU A 64 7.31 -0.63 2.99
CA GLU A 64 8.59 -0.66 3.71
C GLU A 64 8.54 0.14 5.02
N ARG A 65 7.82 1.26 5.04
CA ARG A 65 7.63 2.03 6.28
C ARG A 65 6.82 1.24 7.30
N VAL A 66 5.77 0.55 6.88
CA VAL A 66 5.03 -0.39 7.74
C VAL A 66 5.96 -1.49 8.25
N GLN A 67 6.69 -2.16 7.36
CA GLN A 67 7.62 -3.23 7.72
C GLN A 67 8.64 -2.80 8.79
N ARG A 68 9.17 -1.58 8.68
CA ARG A 68 10.19 -1.05 9.61
C ARG A 68 9.63 -0.62 10.97
N HIS A 69 8.37 -0.23 11.06
CA HIS A 69 7.84 0.46 12.26
C HIS A 69 6.68 -0.24 12.94
N ILE A 70 6.07 -1.27 12.32
CA ILE A 70 4.84 -1.85 12.86
C ILE A 70 5.03 -2.54 14.21
N SER A 71 6.25 -3.00 14.53
CA SER A 71 6.56 -3.58 15.83
C SER A 71 6.33 -2.60 16.99
N ALA A 72 6.43 -1.28 16.75
CA ALA A 72 6.12 -0.27 17.76
C ALA A 72 4.62 -0.22 18.12
N PHE A 73 3.75 -0.78 17.28
CA PHE A 73 2.32 -0.92 17.51
C PHE A 73 1.93 -2.32 18.05
N GLY A 74 2.92 -3.18 18.34
CA GLY A 74 2.69 -4.49 18.94
C GLY A 74 2.44 -5.66 17.97
N GLU A 75 2.56 -5.45 16.65
CA GLU A 75 2.43 -6.52 15.65
C GLU A 75 3.79 -7.10 15.23
N ASP A 76 3.77 -8.31 14.69
CA ASP A 76 4.94 -8.97 14.10
C ASP A 76 5.14 -8.48 12.64
N PRO A 77 6.28 -7.84 12.30
CA PRO A 77 6.56 -7.42 10.93
C PRO A 77 6.68 -8.59 9.94
N ASN A 78 6.77 -9.85 10.38
CA ASN A 78 6.73 -11.01 9.49
C ASN A 78 5.30 -11.48 9.17
N LYS A 79 4.28 -10.91 9.83
CA LYS A 79 2.86 -11.27 9.67
C LYS A 79 2.05 -10.15 9.04
N VAL A 80 2.57 -9.64 7.91
CA VAL A 80 1.94 -8.60 7.09
C VAL A 80 1.22 -9.22 5.91
N THR A 81 -0.10 -9.03 5.86
CA THR A 81 -0.92 -9.35 4.68
C THR A 81 -1.20 -8.08 3.91
N ILE A 82 -0.95 -8.05 2.60
CA ILE A 82 -1.37 -6.95 1.73
C ILE A 82 -2.67 -7.30 1.02
N ALA A 83 -3.58 -6.34 0.92
CA ALA A 83 -4.87 -6.48 0.24
C ALA A 83 -5.10 -5.27 -0.68
N GLY A 84 -5.86 -5.47 -1.74
CA GLY A 84 -6.19 -4.42 -2.69
C GLY A 84 -7.36 -4.82 -3.58
N GLU A 85 -8.18 -3.85 -3.94
CA GLU A 85 -9.37 -4.00 -4.79
C GLU A 85 -9.11 -3.28 -6.13
N SER A 86 -9.66 -3.77 -7.24
CA SER A 86 -9.48 -3.20 -8.58
C SER A 86 -8.00 -2.91 -8.94
N ALA A 87 -7.64 -1.66 -9.24
CA ALA A 87 -6.25 -1.23 -9.47
C ALA A 87 -5.31 -1.54 -8.29
N GLY A 88 -5.82 -1.53 -7.05
CA GLY A 88 -5.12 -2.00 -5.86
C GLY A 88 -4.84 -3.51 -5.88
N GLY A 89 -5.74 -4.32 -6.45
CA GLY A 89 -5.48 -5.75 -6.68
C GLY A 89 -4.37 -5.99 -7.70
N GLY A 90 -4.35 -5.19 -8.77
CA GLY A 90 -3.22 -5.15 -9.71
C GLY A 90 -1.91 -4.74 -9.03
N SER A 91 -1.98 -3.79 -8.12
CA SER A 91 -0.84 -3.34 -7.29
C SER A 91 -0.32 -4.46 -6.39
N VAL A 92 -1.20 -5.21 -5.72
CA VAL A 92 -0.83 -6.40 -4.92
C VAL A 92 -0.05 -7.40 -5.77
N ARG A 93 -0.55 -7.71 -6.99
CA ARG A 93 0.16 -8.60 -7.92
C ARG A 93 1.53 -8.04 -8.32
N TYR A 94 1.63 -6.74 -8.57
CA TYR A 94 2.89 -6.09 -8.93
C TYR A 94 3.91 -6.18 -7.78
N GLN A 95 3.50 -5.85 -6.56
CA GLN A 95 4.35 -5.92 -5.37
C GLN A 95 4.80 -7.36 -5.07
N TYR A 96 3.94 -8.35 -5.28
CA TYR A 96 4.31 -9.76 -5.14
C TYR A 96 5.41 -10.17 -6.13
N ARG A 97 5.29 -9.76 -7.40
CA ARG A 97 6.27 -10.07 -8.45
C ARG A 97 7.63 -9.41 -8.22
N THR A 98 7.67 -8.28 -7.51
CA THR A 98 8.86 -7.43 -7.35
C THR A 98 9.53 -7.58 -5.98
N ARG A 99 9.27 -8.68 -5.26
CA ARG A 99 9.99 -9.06 -4.04
C ARG A 99 11.42 -9.51 -4.40
N ASN A 100 12.35 -8.56 -4.43
CA ASN A 100 13.78 -8.83 -4.28
C ASN A 100 14.14 -8.93 -2.79
#